data_AF-A0A1S9M9K0-F1
#
_entry.id   AF-A0A1S9M9K0-F1
#
_cell.length_a   1.000
_cell.length_b   1.000
_cell.length_c   1.000
_cell.angle_alpha   90.00
_cell.angle_beta   90.00
_cell.angle_gamma   90.00
#
_symmetry.space_group_name_H-M   'P 1'
#
loop_
_entity.id
_entity.type
_entity.pdbx_description
1 polymer ?
#
loop_
_entity_poly.entity_id
_entity_poly.type
_entity_poly.pdbx_seq_one_letter_code
_entity_poly.pdbx_strand_id
1 'polypeptide(L)'
;MAAGGTDLDSPQCISRGAEIQKLGWRMSVCADQADAALARMAQLQLEQWESPAGRAYRTTLALQAASLRRGRDALREAAAVTLRHSRNVASKLQPGL
;
A
#
# COMPACT_ATOMS: atom_id res chain seq x y z
N MET A 1 -11.69 18.45 -39.47
CA MET A 1 -10.49 17.72 -39.00
C MET A 1 -9.55 18.73 -38.35
N ALA A 2 -8.91 18.31 -37.25
CA ALA A 2 -7.97 19.03 -36.36
C ALA A 2 -8.57 19.75 -35.13
N ALA A 3 -8.28 19.19 -33.94
CA ALA A 3 -7.87 19.85 -32.68
C ALA A 3 -8.09 18.88 -31.50
N GLY A 4 -7.14 17.98 -31.23
CA GLY A 4 -7.26 16.97 -30.17
C GLY A 4 -5.98 16.72 -29.36
N GLY A 5 -4.97 17.58 -29.46
CA GLY A 5 -3.67 17.34 -28.84
C GLY A 5 -3.08 18.62 -28.24
N THR A 6 -3.44 18.91 -26.99
CA THR A 6 -2.73 19.84 -26.07
C THR A 6 -3.10 19.61 -24.59
N ASP A 7 -4.19 18.89 -24.29
CA ASP A 7 -4.63 18.66 -22.89
C ASP A 7 -3.69 17.75 -22.09
N LEU A 8 -2.96 16.87 -22.79
CA LEU A 8 -2.13 15.84 -22.18
C LEU A 8 -0.77 16.31 -21.71
N ASP A 9 -0.32 17.53 -22.04
CA ASP A 9 0.92 18.13 -21.51
C ASP A 9 0.63 19.22 -20.46
N SER A 10 -0.65 19.37 -20.08
CA SER A 10 -1.08 20.41 -19.14
C SER A 10 -0.41 20.21 -17.77
N PRO A 11 0.06 21.29 -17.11
CA PRO A 11 0.63 21.22 -15.76
C PRO A 11 -0.31 20.58 -14.73
N GLN A 12 -1.63 20.58 -15.01
CA GLN A 12 -2.63 19.89 -14.21
C GLN A 12 -2.50 18.35 -14.29
N CYS A 13 -2.17 17.81 -15.46
CA CYS A 13 -1.93 16.38 -15.65
C CYS A 13 -0.60 15.93 -15.03
N ILE A 14 0.46 16.75 -15.12
CA ILE A 14 1.75 16.51 -14.43
C ILE A 14 1.53 16.50 -12.91
N SER A 15 0.80 17.49 -12.39
CA SER A 15 0.43 17.59 -10.97
C SER A 15 -0.37 16.36 -10.52
N ARG A 16 -1.34 15.90 -11.33
CA ARG A 16 -2.13 14.70 -11.04
C ARG A 16 -1.28 13.43 -10.98
N GLY A 17 -0.33 13.25 -11.91
CA GLY A 17 0.61 12.12 -11.88
C GLY A 17 1.46 12.10 -10.60
N ALA A 18 1.94 13.27 -10.16
CA ALA A 18 2.71 13.40 -8.93
C ALA A 18 1.87 13.10 -7.67
N GLU A 19 0.62 13.56 -7.60
CA GLU A 19 -0.28 13.27 -6.48
C GLU A 19 -0.63 11.77 -6.39
N ILE A 20 -0.88 11.12 -7.54
CA ILE A 20 -1.10 9.67 -7.60
C ILE A 20 0.16 8.92 -7.14
N GLN A 21 1.35 9.36 -7.57
CA GLN A 21 2.60 8.75 -7.13
C GLN A 21 2.79 8.87 -5.61
N LYS A 22 2.52 10.05 -5.04
CA LYS A 22 2.57 10.30 -3.60
C LYS A 22 1.60 9.42 -2.83
N LEU A 23 0.40 9.20 -3.34
CA LEU A 23 -0.57 8.27 -2.75
C LEU A 23 -0.01 6.83 -2.73
N GLY A 24 0.55 6.36 -3.84
CA GLY A 24 1.18 5.04 -3.93
C GLY A 24 2.32 4.86 -2.91
N TRP A 25 3.17 5.88 -2.74
CA TRP A 25 4.22 5.87 -1.71
C TRP A 25 3.67 5.80 -0.29
N ARG A 26 2.62 6.56 0.03
CA ARG A 26 1.98 6.51 1.36
C ARG A 26 1.42 5.12 1.65
N MET A 27 0.83 4.46 0.66
CA MET A 27 0.34 3.09 0.80
C MET A 27 1.49 2.10 1.09
N SER A 28 2.64 2.24 0.42
CA SER A 28 3.83 1.43 0.71
C SER A 28 4.32 1.64 2.14
N VAL A 29 4.41 2.89 2.61
CA VAL A 29 4.81 3.21 3.99
C VAL A 29 3.84 2.60 5.00
N CYS A 30 2.53 2.62 4.74
CA CYS A 30 1.56 1.95 5.59
C CYS A 30 1.74 0.43 5.63
N ALA A 31 2.11 -0.20 4.51
CA ALA A 31 2.43 -1.62 4.49
C ALA A 31 3.68 -1.95 5.33
N ASP A 32 4.73 -1.13 5.25
CA ASP A 32 5.95 -1.29 6.04
C ASP A 32 5.68 -1.16 7.54
N GLN A 33 4.81 -0.22 7.92
CA GLN A 33 4.36 -0.06 9.31
C GLN A 33 3.56 -1.29 9.79
N ALA A 34 2.75 -1.90 8.93
CA ALA A 34 2.04 -3.14 9.24
C ALA A 34 3.00 -4.32 9.42
N ASP A 35 4.08 -4.41 8.63
CA ASP A 35 5.14 -5.41 8.85
C ASP A 35 5.84 -5.23 10.19
N ALA A 36 6.18 -3.99 10.55
CA ALA A 36 6.77 -3.69 11.86
C ALA A 36 5.83 -4.07 13.01
N ALA A 37 4.53 -3.84 12.86
CA ALA A 37 3.54 -4.26 13.85
C ALA A 37 3.43 -5.80 13.94
N LEU A 38 3.41 -6.51 12.81
CA LEU A 38 3.41 -7.98 12.79
C LEU A 38 4.66 -8.58 13.46
N ALA A 39 5.84 -7.98 13.23
CA ALA A 39 7.08 -8.40 13.88
C ALA A 39 7.01 -8.24 15.41
N ARG A 40 6.47 -7.10 15.89
CA ARG A 40 6.23 -6.89 17.33
C ARG A 40 5.21 -7.86 17.90
N MET A 41 4.14 -8.18 17.16
CA MET A 41 3.16 -9.17 17.62
C MET A 41 3.77 -10.57 17.76
N ALA A 42 4.68 -10.97 16.87
CA ALA A 42 5.40 -12.24 17.00
C ALA A 42 6.28 -12.27 18.27
N GLN A 43 6.90 -11.16 18.64
CA GLN A 43 7.67 -11.05 19.89
C GLN A 43 6.81 -11.13 21.16
N LEU A 44 5.54 -10.77 21.07
CA LEU A 44 4.59 -10.83 22.20
C LEU A 44 4.00 -12.23 22.42
N GLN A 45 4.34 -13.22 21.58
CA GLN A 45 3.84 -14.58 21.78
C GLN A 45 4.40 -15.17 23.08
N LEU A 46 3.54 -15.21 24.10
CA LEU A 46 3.79 -15.88 25.38
C LEU A 46 3.65 -17.39 25.19
N GLU A 47 4.69 -18.03 24.65
CA GLU A 47 4.67 -19.47 24.31
C GLU A 47 4.49 -20.36 25.53
N GLN A 48 5.01 -19.95 26.69
CA GLN A 48 5.04 -20.76 27.91
C GLN A 48 3.76 -20.63 28.77
N TRP A 49 2.80 -19.77 28.39
CA TRP A 49 1.59 -19.60 29.19
C TRP A 49 0.51 -20.64 28.82
N GLU A 50 0.52 -21.78 29.48
CA GLU A 50 -0.33 -22.93 29.12
C GLU A 50 -1.79 -22.88 29.65
N SER A 51 -2.15 -21.84 30.40
CA SER A 51 -3.51 -21.69 30.96
C SER A 51 -4.58 -21.51 29.87
N PRO A 52 -5.88 -21.74 30.18
CA PRO A 52 -6.98 -21.38 29.28
C PRO A 52 -6.95 -19.91 28.84
N ALA A 53 -6.55 -18.99 29.73
CA ALA A 53 -6.37 -17.58 29.42
C ALA A 53 -5.23 -17.35 28.42
N GLY A 54 -4.10 -18.07 28.57
CA GLY A 54 -2.98 -18.02 27.64
C GLY A 54 -3.34 -18.53 26.24
N ARG A 55 -4.12 -19.63 26.15
CA ARG A 55 -4.65 -20.12 24.86
C ARG A 55 -5.59 -19.13 24.19
N ALA A 56 -6.50 -18.52 24.96
CA ALA A 56 -7.42 -17.50 24.44
C ALA A 56 -6.64 -16.27 23.91
N TYR A 57 -5.64 -15.80 24.65
CA TYR A 57 -4.76 -14.71 24.22
C TYR A 57 -4.05 -15.02 22.90
N ARG A 58 -3.38 -16.17 22.78
CA ARG A 58 -2.68 -16.57 21.55
C ARG A 58 -3.62 -16.72 20.35
N THR A 59 -4.83 -17.23 20.57
CA THR A 59 -5.86 -17.34 19.53
C THR A 59 -6.25 -15.96 19.01
N THR A 60 -6.57 -15.03 19.91
CA THR A 60 -6.90 -13.64 19.54
C THR A 60 -5.74 -12.98 18.81
N LEU A 61 -4.51 -13.12 19.30
CA LEU A 61 -3.32 -12.55 18.66
C LEU A 61 -3.11 -13.09 17.24
N ALA A 62 -3.32 -14.40 17.03
CA ALA A 62 -3.24 -15.03 15.72
C ALA A 62 -4.31 -14.50 14.75
N LEU A 63 -5.55 -14.31 15.21
CA LEU A 63 -6.63 -13.71 14.42
C LEU A 63 -6.31 -12.27 14.00
N GLN A 64 -5.82 -11.46 14.94
CA GLN A 64 -5.43 -10.08 14.65
C GLN A 64 -4.25 -10.02 13.68
N ALA A 65 -3.24 -10.87 13.85
CA ALA A 65 -2.10 -10.97 12.93
C ALA A 65 -2.54 -11.41 11.53
N ALA A 66 -3.49 -12.34 11.42
CA ALA A 66 -4.05 -12.75 10.13
C ALA A 66 -4.82 -11.61 9.44
N SER A 67 -5.62 -10.86 10.19
CA SER A 67 -6.33 -9.68 9.67
C SER A 67 -5.35 -8.61 9.15
N LEU A 68 -4.32 -8.30 9.95
CA LEU A 68 -3.30 -7.32 9.60
C LEU A 68 -2.48 -7.72 8.38
N ARG A 69 -2.11 -9.01 8.25
CA ARG A 69 -1.44 -9.54 7.04
C ARG A 69 -2.27 -9.29 5.79
N ARG A 70 -3.57 -9.61 5.81
CA ARG A 70 -4.46 -9.35 4.67
C ARG A 70 -4.53 -7.86 4.31
N GLY A 71 -4.63 -6.99 5.32
CA GLY A 71 -4.63 -5.54 5.10
C GLY A 71 -3.32 -5.03 4.49
N ARG A 72 -2.17 -5.50 4.99
CA ARG A 72 -0.84 -5.20 4.43
C ARG A 72 -0.73 -5.65 2.98
N ASP A 73 -1.17 -6.88 2.67
CA ASP A 73 -1.07 -7.42 1.32
C ASP A 73 -1.93 -6.61 0.33
N ALA A 74 -3.14 -6.22 0.73
CA ALA A 74 -4.00 -5.31 -0.04
C ALA A 74 -3.36 -3.92 -0.23
N LEU A 75 -2.68 -3.36 0.79
CA LEU A 75 -1.95 -2.09 0.66
C LEU A 75 -0.79 -2.19 -0.33
N ARG A 76 -0.04 -3.30 -0.34
CA ARG A 76 1.06 -3.52 -1.30
C ARG A 76 0.54 -3.63 -2.73
N GLU A 77 -0.56 -4.36 -2.93
CA GLU A 77 -1.20 -4.46 -4.24
C GLU A 77 -1.71 -3.09 -4.72
N ALA A 78 -2.42 -2.36 -3.86
CA ALA A 78 -2.92 -1.03 -4.16
C ALA A 78 -1.79 -0.04 -4.49
N ALA A 79 -0.69 -0.08 -3.73
CA ALA A 79 0.50 0.73 -3.98
C ALA A 79 1.10 0.41 -5.36
N ALA A 80 1.27 -0.87 -5.69
CA ALA A 80 1.83 -1.30 -6.98
C ALA A 80 0.96 -0.86 -8.16
N VAL A 81 -0.36 -1.00 -8.07
CA VAL A 81 -1.31 -0.56 -9.11
C VAL A 81 -1.28 0.97 -9.23
N THR A 82 -1.27 1.70 -8.11
CA THR A 82 -1.28 3.17 -8.09
C THR A 82 0.02 3.75 -8.66
N LEU A 83 1.18 3.19 -8.31
CA LEU A 83 2.47 3.62 -8.85
C LEU A 83 2.62 3.29 -10.34
N ARG A 84 2.04 2.17 -10.80
CA ARG A 84 1.95 1.88 -12.24
C ARG A 84 1.05 2.90 -12.93
N HIS A 85 -0.08 3.24 -12.33
CA HIS A 85 -1.00 4.23 -12.87
C HIS A 85 -0.35 5.62 -12.96
N SER A 86 0.41 6.05 -11.95
CA SER A 86 1.11 7.34 -12.00
C SER A 86 2.11 7.40 -13.16
N ARG A 87 2.84 6.30 -13.42
CA ARG A 87 3.77 6.19 -14.56
C ARG A 87 3.04 6.24 -15.89
N ASN A 88 1.90 5.56 -16.01
CA ASN A 88 1.08 5.56 -17.23
C ASN A 88 0.47 6.95 -17.52
N VAL A 89 0.10 7.69 -16.47
CA VAL A 89 -0.33 9.09 -16.62
C VAL A 89 0.87 9.91 -17.09
N ALA A 90 2.02 9.81 -16.43
CA ALA A 90 3.26 10.52 -16.77
C ALA A 90 3.82 10.20 -18.17
N SER A 91 3.68 8.97 -18.68
CA SER A 91 4.15 8.60 -20.02
C SER A 91 3.22 9.09 -21.12
N LYS A 92 1.92 9.22 -20.84
CA LYS A 92 0.96 9.87 -21.76
C LYS A 92 1.17 11.39 -21.87
N LEU A 93 1.92 11.98 -20.93
CA LEU A 93 2.42 13.36 -20.92
C LEU A 93 3.77 13.52 -21.67
N GLN A 94 4.29 12.47 -22.32
CA GLN A 94 5.49 12.56 -23.19
C GLN A 94 5.15 12.04 -24.59
N PRO A 95 4.52 12.84 -25.46
CA PRO A 95 4.38 12.48 -26.86
C PRO A 95 5.64 12.94 -27.64
N GLY A 96 6.55 12.00 -27.94
CA GLY A 96 7.73 12.18 -28.81
C GLY A 96 9.05 12.31 -28.03
N LEU A 97 10.15 11.57 -28.25
CA LEU A 97 10.73 10.87 -29.42
C LEU A 97 9.80 10.41 -30.54
#